data_AF-A0A1G9AEB3-F1
#
_entry.id   AF-A0A1G9AEB3-F1
#
_cell.length_a   1.000
_cell.length_b   1.000
_cell.length_c   1.000
_cell.angle_alpha   90.00
_cell.angle_beta   90.00
_cell.angle_gamma   90.00
#
_symmetry.space_group_name_H-M   'P 1'
#
loop_
_entity.id
_entity.type
_entity.pdbx_description
1 polymer ?
#
loop_
_entity_poly.entity_id
_entity_poly.type
_entity_poly.pdbx_seq_one_letter_code
_entity_poly.pdbx_strand_id
1 'polypeptide(L)'
;MRHLGTTPMPDDTDEELGPSERIAVLIRHDFLIDDLEALIAAGRAAYLRMRPDDIESVESDVQTADDAVYEIMHASCEDTILEGVPGIRPTASIQTTRDVSEPLDFDDPFAVY
;
A
#
# COMPACT_ATOMS: atom_id res chain seq x y z
N MET A 1 -18.50 50.39 -32.62
CA MET A 1 -17.54 49.27 -32.74
C MET A 1 -16.85 49.10 -31.39
N ARG A 2 -17.16 48.03 -30.66
CA ARG A 2 -16.58 47.74 -29.35
C ARG A 2 -15.32 46.90 -29.57
N HIS A 3 -14.16 47.41 -29.17
CA HIS A 3 -12.94 46.60 -29.08
C HIS A 3 -13.12 45.56 -27.97
N LEU A 4 -12.97 44.29 -28.33
CA LEU A 4 -12.85 43.18 -27.39
C LEU A 4 -11.51 43.36 -26.67
N GLY A 5 -11.55 43.59 -25.36
CA GLY A 5 -10.35 43.56 -24.52
C GLY A 5 -9.82 42.13 -24.51
N THR A 6 -8.59 41.94 -24.99
CA THR A 6 -7.84 40.72 -24.77
C THR A 6 -7.50 40.65 -23.28
N THR A 7 -8.18 39.78 -22.54
CA THR A 7 -7.74 39.41 -21.19
C THR A 7 -6.34 38.81 -21.34
N PRO A 8 -5.29 39.36 -20.69
CA PRO A 8 -4.02 38.68 -20.66
C PRO A 8 -4.23 37.32 -19.98
N MET A 9 -3.77 36.25 -20.64
CA MET A 9 -3.64 34.95 -19.99
C MET A 9 -2.71 35.13 -18.78
N PRO A 10 -2.96 34.44 -17.64
CA PRO A 10 -2.00 34.42 -16.56
C PRO A 10 -0.66 33.95 -17.11
N ASP A 11 0.39 34.68 -16.74
CA ASP A 11 1.78 34.33 -17.00
C ASP A 11 1.99 32.90 -16.49
N ASP A 12 2.52 32.01 -17.34
CA ASP A 12 3.05 30.71 -16.91
C ASP A 12 4.34 30.97 -16.12
N THR A 13 4.23 31.69 -15.00
CA THR A 13 5.22 31.60 -13.95
C THR A 13 5.12 30.18 -13.45
N ASP A 14 6.10 29.34 -13.81
CA ASP A 14 6.50 28.19 -13.02
C ASP A 14 6.56 28.68 -11.57
N GLU A 15 5.45 28.56 -10.84
CA GLU A 15 5.46 28.61 -9.39
C GLU A 15 6.32 27.41 -9.01
N GLU A 16 7.61 27.70 -8.84
CA GLU A 16 8.57 26.83 -8.17
C GLU A 16 7.88 26.48 -6.85
N LEU A 17 7.24 25.31 -6.81
CA LEU A 17 6.57 24.81 -5.63
C LEU A 17 7.65 24.78 -4.56
N GLY A 18 7.70 25.82 -3.72
CA GLY A 18 8.65 25.93 -2.63
C GLY A 18 8.65 24.60 -1.88
N PRO A 19 9.81 24.16 -1.35
CA PRO A 19 10.04 22.77 -0.95
C PRO A 19 8.81 22.24 -0.22
N SER A 20 8.02 21.44 -0.93
CA SER A 20 6.79 20.89 -0.37
C SER A 20 7.23 20.16 0.89
N GLU A 21 6.68 20.53 2.06
CA GLU A 21 6.94 19.82 3.30
C GLU A 21 6.55 18.35 3.07
N ARG A 22 7.54 17.50 2.79
CA ARG A 22 7.34 16.07 2.51
C ARG A 22 7.57 15.33 3.81
N ILE A 23 6.69 14.37 4.06
CA ILE A 23 6.81 13.46 5.18
C ILE A 23 6.93 12.02 4.65
N ALA A 24 7.85 11.25 5.22
CA ALA A 24 7.90 9.81 5.07
C ALA A 24 7.25 9.17 6.29
N VAL A 25 6.39 8.17 6.06
CA VAL A 25 5.75 7.37 7.12
C VAL A 25 6.21 5.93 6.96
N LEU A 26 6.90 5.41 7.97
CA LEU A 26 7.26 3.99 8.06
C LEU A 26 6.34 3.32 9.07
N ILE A 27 5.60 2.32 8.62
CA ILE A 27 4.71 1.51 9.44
C ILE A 27 5.19 0.07 9.39
N ARG A 28 5.34 -0.55 10.56
CA ARG A 28 5.61 -1.99 10.69
C ARG A 28 4.62 -2.59 11.67
N HIS A 29 3.98 -3.67 11.25
CA HIS A 29 3.12 -4.49 12.08
C HIS A 29 3.74 -5.88 12.21
N ASP A 30 3.92 -6.35 13.44
CA ASP A 30 4.31 -7.71 13.71
C ASP A 30 3.06 -8.54 14.02
N PHE A 31 2.96 -9.71 13.39
CA PHE A 31 1.89 -10.67 13.61
C PHE A 31 2.49 -12.00 14.06
N LEU A 32 1.76 -12.71 14.91
CA LEU A 32 2.01 -14.13 15.17
C LEU A 32 1.02 -14.95 14.33
N ILE A 33 1.52 -15.96 13.63
CA ILE A 33 0.68 -17.01 13.02
C ILE A 33 0.30 -17.99 14.13
N ASP A 34 -0.98 -18.03 14.48
CA ASP A 34 -1.54 -18.99 15.44
C ASP A 34 -2.30 -20.14 14.77
N ASP A 35 -2.76 -19.95 13.52
CA ASP A 35 -3.34 -20.99 12.67
C ASP A 35 -2.95 -20.77 11.20
N LEU A 36 -1.95 -21.53 10.73
CA LEU A 36 -1.44 -21.41 9.35
C LEU A 36 -2.47 -21.84 8.31
N GLU A 37 -3.28 -22.86 8.59
CA GLU A 37 -4.27 -23.37 7.63
C GLU A 37 -5.39 -22.34 7.43
N ALA A 38 -5.85 -21.71 8.51
CA ALA A 38 -6.82 -20.62 8.44
C ALA A 38 -6.29 -19.42 7.65
N LEU A 39 -5.00 -19.07 7.83
CA LEU A 39 -4.36 -17.99 7.07
C LEU A 39 -4.31 -18.31 5.57
N ILE A 40 -3.88 -19.52 5.20
CA ILE A 40 -3.83 -19.95 3.80
C ILE A 40 -5.24 -19.94 3.19
N ALA A 41 -6.25 -20.42 3.92
CA ALA A 41 -7.64 -20.39 3.45
C ALA A 41 -8.14 -18.94 3.23
N ALA A 42 -7.78 -18.01 4.11
CA ALA A 42 -8.09 -16.59 3.94
C ALA A 42 -7.39 -16.00 2.70
N GLY A 43 -6.14 -16.38 2.46
CA GLY A 43 -5.37 -16.05 1.24
C GLY A 43 -6.07 -16.51 -0.03
N ARG A 44 -6.48 -17.78 -0.07
CA ARG A 44 -7.21 -18.36 -1.21
C ARG A 44 -8.55 -17.65 -1.45
N ALA A 45 -9.27 -17.31 -0.39
CA ALA A 45 -10.50 -16.54 -0.50
C ALA A 45 -10.23 -15.12 -1.05
N ALA A 46 -9.12 -14.49 -0.67
CA ALA A 46 -8.71 -13.20 -1.23
C ALA A 46 -8.36 -13.28 -2.72
N TYR A 47 -7.57 -14.28 -3.12
CA TYR A 47 -7.22 -14.57 -4.52
C TYR A 47 -8.49 -14.67 -5.38
N LEU A 48 -9.45 -15.50 -4.96
CA LEU A 48 -10.69 -15.74 -5.72
C LEU A 48 -11.63 -14.53 -5.77
N ARG A 49 -11.55 -13.59 -4.82
CA ARG A 49 -12.30 -12.32 -4.92
C ARG A 49 -11.85 -11.49 -6.10
N MET A 50 -10.56 -11.52 -6.42
CA MET A 50 -10.02 -10.76 -7.56
C MET A 50 -9.98 -11.55 -8.86
N ARG A 51 -9.84 -12.88 -8.77
CA ARG A 51 -9.75 -13.81 -9.90
C ARG A 51 -10.82 -14.92 -9.77
N PRO A 52 -12.13 -14.60 -9.92
CA PRO A 52 -13.20 -15.55 -9.62
C PRO A 52 -13.23 -16.79 -10.52
N ASP A 53 -12.73 -16.66 -11.75
CA ASP A 53 -12.73 -17.74 -12.74
C ASP A 53 -11.51 -18.67 -12.62
N ASP A 54 -10.56 -18.37 -11.73
CA ASP A 54 -9.28 -19.08 -11.61
C ASP A 54 -9.25 -20.04 -10.41
N ILE A 55 -10.27 -20.91 -10.36
CA ILE A 55 -10.49 -21.83 -9.24
C ILE A 55 -9.44 -22.95 -9.22
N GLU A 56 -8.95 -23.37 -10.40
CA GLU A 56 -8.02 -24.49 -10.50
C GLU A 56 -6.60 -24.13 -10.04
N SER A 57 -6.18 -22.88 -10.18
CA SER A 57 -4.82 -22.43 -9.83
C SER A 57 -4.69 -21.99 -8.38
N VAL A 58 -5.79 -21.66 -7.68
CA VAL A 58 -5.75 -21.13 -6.31
C VAL A 58 -5.02 -22.05 -5.32
N GLU A 59 -5.13 -23.37 -5.48
CA GLU A 59 -4.47 -24.34 -4.60
C GLU A 59 -2.97 -24.48 -4.88
N SER A 60 -2.53 -24.22 -6.11
CA SER A 60 -1.11 -24.20 -6.47
C SER A 60 -0.45 -22.87 -6.14
N ASP A 61 -1.19 -21.77 -6.26
CA ASP A 61 -0.66 -20.41 -6.19
C ASP A 61 -0.61 -19.86 -4.77
N VAL A 62 -1.46 -20.36 -3.87
CA VAL A 62 -1.50 -19.95 -2.46
C VAL A 62 -1.24 -21.17 -1.57
N GLN A 63 0.04 -21.37 -1.24
CA GLN A 63 0.53 -22.51 -0.47
C GLN A 63 1.23 -22.11 0.83
N THR A 64 1.73 -20.88 0.90
CA THR A 64 2.51 -20.39 2.03
C THR A 64 1.82 -19.23 2.73
N ALA A 65 2.31 -18.89 3.94
CA ALA A 65 1.87 -17.69 4.64
C ALA A 65 2.15 -16.42 3.83
N ASP A 66 3.29 -16.36 3.14
CA ASP A 66 3.70 -15.21 2.34
C ASP A 66 2.75 -15.01 1.15
N ASP A 67 2.41 -16.09 0.43
CA ASP A 67 1.43 -16.03 -0.67
C ASP A 67 0.05 -15.57 -0.16
N ALA A 68 -0.37 -16.10 0.99
CA ALA A 68 -1.66 -15.77 1.57
C ALA A 68 -1.74 -14.31 1.99
N VAL A 69 -0.71 -13.80 2.67
CA VAL A 69 -0.60 -12.39 3.07
C VAL A 69 -0.57 -11.50 1.84
N TYR A 70 0.21 -11.86 0.81
CA TYR A 70 0.27 -11.13 -0.45
C TYR A 70 -1.11 -10.98 -1.08
N GLU A 71 -1.85 -12.07 -1.26
CA GLU A 71 -3.17 -12.03 -1.90
C GLU A 71 -4.21 -11.28 -1.04
N ILE A 72 -4.14 -11.37 0.29
CA ILE A 72 -5.01 -10.60 1.20
C ILE A 72 -4.76 -9.11 1.05
N MET A 73 -3.50 -8.67 1.08
CA MET A 73 -3.13 -7.27 0.91
C MET A 73 -3.48 -6.77 -0.49
N HIS A 74 -3.28 -7.62 -1.50
CA HIS A 74 -3.56 -7.28 -2.89
C HIS A 74 -5.07 -7.10 -3.14
N ALA A 75 -5.91 -7.90 -2.50
CA ALA A 75 -7.37 -7.77 -2.56
C ALA A 75 -7.92 -6.60 -1.72
N SER A 76 -7.18 -6.15 -0.71
CA SER A 76 -7.59 -5.10 0.23
C SER A 76 -6.94 -3.78 -0.17
N CYS A 77 -7.30 -3.25 -1.36
CA CYS A 77 -6.75 -2.01 -1.91
C CYS A 77 -6.82 -0.78 -0.96
N GLU A 78 -7.61 -0.86 0.12
CA GLU A 78 -7.89 0.25 1.05
C GLU A 78 -7.34 0.01 2.47
N ASP A 79 -7.10 -1.24 2.88
CA ASP A 79 -6.68 -1.61 4.24
C ASP A 79 -5.35 -2.38 4.20
N THR A 80 -4.25 -1.67 4.48
CA THR A 80 -2.90 -2.26 4.57
C THR A 80 -2.64 -2.98 5.89
N ILE A 81 -3.59 -2.94 6.82
CA ILE A 81 -3.47 -3.53 8.15
C ILE A 81 -4.22 -4.86 8.17
N LEU A 82 -3.49 -5.96 8.38
CA LEU A 82 -4.01 -7.34 8.43
C LEU A 82 -4.81 -7.65 9.72
N GLU A 83 -5.42 -6.64 10.33
CA GLU A 83 -6.25 -6.80 11.52
C GLU A 83 -7.52 -7.59 11.18
N GLY A 84 -7.82 -8.62 11.98
CA GLY A 84 -8.99 -9.47 11.79
C GLY A 84 -8.85 -10.57 10.73
N VAL A 85 -7.68 -10.68 10.09
CA VAL A 85 -7.38 -11.81 9.19
C VAL A 85 -7.32 -13.12 10.00
N PRO A 86 -8.06 -14.17 9.60
CA PRO A 86 -7.99 -15.47 10.26
C PRO A 86 -6.57 -16.05 10.27
N GLY A 87 -6.18 -16.67 11.40
CA GLY A 87 -4.92 -17.39 11.55
C GLY A 87 -3.70 -16.53 11.89
N ILE A 88 -3.90 -15.21 12.01
CA ILE A 88 -2.90 -14.30 12.55
C ILE A 88 -3.50 -13.41 13.62
N ARG A 89 -2.65 -12.98 14.55
CA ARG A 89 -2.98 -11.97 15.54
C ARG A 89 -1.87 -10.94 15.68
N PRO A 90 -2.19 -9.65 15.85
CA PRO A 90 -1.19 -8.61 16.03
C PRO A 90 -0.42 -8.84 17.33
N THR A 91 0.88 -8.55 17.32
CA THR A 91 1.76 -8.62 18.49
C THR A 91 2.44 -7.29 18.78
N ALA A 92 2.79 -6.52 17.74
CA ALA A 92 3.34 -5.19 17.87
C ALA A 92 2.97 -4.33 16.66
N SER A 93 2.96 -3.01 16.87
CA SER A 93 2.87 -2.04 15.80
C SER A 93 3.79 -0.87 16.15
N ILE A 94 4.54 -0.40 15.16
CA ILE A 94 5.36 0.80 15.26
C ILE A 94 5.11 1.67 14.03
N GLN A 95 4.96 2.97 14.28
CA GLN A 95 4.87 3.99 13.27
C GLN A 95 5.90 5.07 13.59
N THR A 96 6.63 5.51 12.58
CA THR A 96 7.50 6.68 12.68
C THR A 96 7.29 7.59 11.48
N THR A 97 7.39 8.89 11.72
CA THR A 97 7.25 9.94 10.72
C THR A 97 8.53 10.76 10.67
N ARG A 98 9.01 11.06 9.48
CA ARG A 98 10.18 11.93 9.27
C ARG A 98 9.91 12.97 8.22
N ASP A 99 10.43 14.16 8.43
CA ASP A 99 10.55 15.16 7.38
C ASP A 99 11.60 14.67 6.39
N VAL A 100 11.29 14.73 5.10
CA VAL A 100 12.22 14.34 4.02
C VAL A 100 12.32 15.48 3.01
N SER A 101 13.53 15.74 2.50
CA SER A 101 13.74 16.74 1.46
C SER A 101 13.57 16.17 0.05
N GLU A 102 13.67 14.85 -0.09
CA GLU A 102 13.65 14.12 -1.37
C GLU A 102 12.72 12.88 -1.28
N PRO A 103 12.24 12.34 -2.40
CA PRO A 103 11.47 11.08 -2.41
C PRO A 103 12.24 9.92 -1.79
N LEU A 104 11.52 8.93 -1.24
CA LEU A 104 12.10 7.67 -0.79
C LEU A 104 12.81 6.95 -1.94
N ASP A 105 14.01 6.45 -1.66
CA ASP A 105 14.68 5.48 -2.52
C ASP A 105 14.03 4.10 -2.30
N PHE A 106 13.43 3.55 -3.36
CA PHE A 106 12.77 2.25 -3.30
C PHE A 106 13.76 1.08 -3.24
N ASP A 107 15.03 1.30 -3.59
CA ASP A 107 16.07 0.28 -3.51
C ASP A 107 16.60 0.09 -2.08
N ASP A 108 16.39 1.09 -1.20
CA ASP A 108 16.60 0.97 0.25
C ASP A 108 15.45 1.62 1.04
N PRO A 109 14.27 0.97 1.10
CA PRO A 109 13.07 1.54 1.72
C PRO A 109 13.18 1.67 3.25
N PHE A 110 14.26 1.14 3.83
CA PHE A 110 14.59 1.24 5.25
C PHE A 110 15.85 2.07 5.51
N ALA A 111 16.53 2.59 4.47
CA ALA A 111 17.62 3.53 4.64
C ALA A 111 17.11 4.76 5.36
N VAL A 112 17.73 5.02 6.49
CA VAL A 112 17.55 6.24 7.24
C VAL A 112 18.83 7.03 7.09
N TYR A 113 18.86 7.97 6.15
CA TYR A 113 19.97 8.92 5.99
C TYR A 113 19.59 10.28 6.56
#